data_AF-A0A914Z900-F1
#
_entry.id   AF-A0A914Z900-F1
#
_cell.length_a   1.000
_cell.length_b   1.000
_cell.length_c   1.000
_cell.angle_alpha   90.00
_cell.angle_beta   90.00
_cell.angle_gamma   90.00
#
_symmetry.space_group_name_H-M   'P 1'
#
loop_
_entity.id
_entity.type
_entity.pdbx_description
1 polymer ?
#
loop_
_entity_poly.entity_id
_entity_poly.type
_entity_poly.pdbx_seq_one_letter_code
_entity_poly.pdbx_strand_id
1 'polypeptide(L)' 'MEKHFHGQSYADFASQFTAEDFNPVEFASIVKVSGAKYFVLTSKHHEGFTMWPSNTSWNWNSRDIGPKRDIVGKQKTVI' A
#
# COMPACT_ATOMS: atom_id res chain seq x y z
N MET A 1 -1.46 5.21 -25.83
CA MET A 1 -1.44 3.74 -25.86
C MET A 1 -1.30 3.27 -24.41
N GLU A 2 -2.31 2.63 -23.85
CA GLU A 2 -2.18 1.96 -22.55
C GLU A 2 -1.15 0.84 -22.69
N LYS A 3 -0.09 0.91 -21.89
CA LYS A 3 0.91 -0.15 -21.83
C LYS A 3 0.30 -1.30 -21.05
N HIS A 4 0.07 -2.41 -21.73
CA HIS A 4 -0.43 -3.64 -21.12
C HIS A 4 0.76 -4.54 -20.78
N PHE A 5 0.72 -5.16 -19.61
CA PHE A 5 1.70 -6.18 -19.21
C PHE A 5 1.03 -7.54 -19.30
N HIS A 6 1.47 -8.37 -20.25
CA HIS A 6 0.87 -9.70 -20.49
C HIS A 6 -0.66 -9.66 -20.69
N GLY A 7 -1.15 -8.62 -21.38
CA GLY A 7 -2.58 -8.41 -21.62
C GLY A 7 -3.36 -7.78 -20.45
N GLN A 8 -2.72 -7.52 -19.32
CA GLN A 8 -3.33 -6.85 -18.18
C GLN A 8 -3.06 -5.34 -18.18
N SER A 9 -4.08 -4.57 -17.83
CA SER A 9 -3.96 -3.15 -17.50
C SER A 9 -3.34 -2.97 -16.10
N TYR A 10 -2.92 -1.75 -15.76
CA TYR A 10 -2.43 -1.48 -14.41
C TYR A 10 -3.54 -1.70 -13.35
N ALA A 11 -4.80 -1.42 -13.70
CA ALA A 11 -5.93 -1.53 -12.80
C ALA A 11 -6.17 -2.98 -12.34
N ASP A 12 -5.89 -3.95 -13.19
CA ASP A 12 -6.12 -5.38 -12.91
C ASP A 12 -5.26 -5.86 -11.73
N PHE A 13 -4.05 -5.31 -11.56
CA PHE A 13 -3.15 -5.66 -10.47
C PHE A 13 -3.66 -5.24 -9.08
N ALA A 14 -4.55 -4.25 -8.99
CA ALA A 14 -5.08 -3.82 -7.70
C ALA A 14 -5.82 -4.94 -6.98
N SER A 15 -6.49 -5.83 -7.72
CA SER A 15 -7.18 -7.00 -7.18
C SER A 15 -6.22 -8.12 -6.72
N GLN A 16 -5.01 -8.14 -7.27
CA GLN A 16 -3.96 -9.12 -6.95
C GLN A 16 -3.09 -8.67 -5.77
N PHE A 17 -3.17 -7.38 -5.38
CA PHE A 17 -2.45 -6.88 -4.23
C PHE A 17 -3.15 -7.27 -2.92
N THR A 18 -2.70 -8.37 -2.30
CA THR A 18 -3.30 -8.95 -1.08
C THR A 18 -2.57 -8.56 0.20
N ALA A 19 -1.28 -8.25 0.11
CA ALA A 19 -0.38 -7.96 1.23
C ALA A 19 -0.47 -9.00 2.37
N GLU A 20 -0.75 -10.27 2.08
CA GLU A 20 -1.01 -11.33 3.07
C GLU A 20 0.07 -11.41 4.17
N ASP A 21 1.34 -11.34 3.80
CA ASP A 21 2.47 -11.41 4.74
C ASP A 21 2.88 -10.06 5.35
N PHE A 22 2.17 -8.97 5.02
CA PHE A 22 2.52 -7.66 5.57
C PHE A 22 2.17 -7.54 7.05
N ASN A 23 3.19 -7.54 7.90
CA ASN A 23 3.10 -7.25 9.33
C ASN A 23 3.73 -5.89 9.66
N PRO A 24 2.93 -4.88 10.07
CA PRO A 24 3.45 -3.53 10.36
C PRO A 24 4.41 -3.51 11.57
N VAL A 25 4.21 -4.38 12.57
CA VAL A 25 5.06 -4.46 13.76
C VAL A 25 6.44 -5.00 13.41
N GLU A 26 6.48 -6.05 12.59
CA GLU A 26 7.74 -6.62 12.10
C GLU A 26 8.50 -5.60 11.24
N PHE A 27 7.80 -4.92 10.32
CA PHE A 27 8.39 -3.86 9.51
C PHE A 27 9.00 -2.75 10.38
N ALA A 28 8.25 -2.24 11.37
CA ALA A 28 8.76 -1.21 12.29
C ALA A 28 9.97 -1.70 13.11
N SER A 29 9.96 -2.96 13.54
CA SER A 29 11.09 -3.60 14.21
C SER A 29 12.34 -3.63 13.34
N ILE A 30 12.21 -4.03 12.07
CA ILE A 30 13.32 -4.05 11.10
C ILE A 30 13.90 -2.64 10.92
N VAL A 31 13.04 -1.64 10.72
CA VAL A 31 13.49 -0.23 10.60
C VAL A 31 14.24 0.20 11.86
N LYS A 32 13.74 -0.11 13.05
CA LYS A 32 14.40 0.21 14.32
C LYS A 32 15.76 -0.47 14.46
N VAL A 33 15.85 -1.76 14.17
CA VAL A 33 17.09 -2.56 14.28
C VAL A 33 18.12 -2.12 13.23
N SER A 34 17.69 -1.63 12.07
CA SER A 34 18.60 -1.07 11.06
C SER A 34 19.36 0.18 11.52
N GLY A 35 18.93 0.83 12.61
CA GLY A 35 19.49 2.08 13.11
C GLY A 35 18.94 3.34 12.42
N ALA A 36 18.04 3.19 11.44
CA ALA A 36 17.34 4.30 10.81
C ALA A 36 16.59 5.15 11.84
N LYS A 37 16.59 6.48 11.64
CA LYS A 37 15.90 7.43 12.53
C LYS A 37 14.50 7.80 12.07
N TYR A 38 14.21 7.54 10.80
CA TYR A 38 12.91 7.73 10.18
C TYR A 38 12.83 6.83 8.94
N PHE A 39 11.62 6.64 8.46
CA PHE A 39 11.37 6.13 7.12
C PHE A 39 10.18 6.90 6.53
N VAL A 40 10.05 6.86 5.21
CA VAL A 40 8.94 7.50 4.51
C VAL A 40 8.18 6.41 3.75
N LEU A 41 6.92 6.22 4.11
CA LEU A 41 6.03 5.30 3.42
C LEU A 41 5.38 6.01 2.23
N THR A 42 5.44 5.40 1.05
CA THR A 42 4.68 5.85 -0.10
C THR A 42 3.19 5.62 0.16
N SER A 43 2.49 6.68 0.58
CA SER A 43 1.06 6.60 0.84
C SER A 43 0.27 6.47 -0.48
N LYS A 44 0.73 7.13 -1.54
CA LYS A 44 0.16 7.14 -2.89
C LYS A 44 1.27 7.48 -3.87
N HIS A 45 1.31 6.81 -5.02
CA HIS A 45 2.26 7.14 -6.09
C HIS A 45 1.51 7.71 -7.32
N HIS A 46 2.17 7.82 -8.48
CA HIS A 46 1.66 8.54 -9.65
C HIS A 46 0.39 7.91 -10.26
N GLU A 47 0.18 6.61 -10.05
CA GLU A 47 -1.02 5.87 -10.45
C GLU A 47 -2.26 6.23 -9.63
N GLY A 48 -2.08 6.97 -8.52
CA GLY A 48 -3.18 7.45 -7.69
C GLY A 48 -3.79 6.43 -6.75
N PHE A 49 -3.28 5.18 -6.69
CA PHE A 49 -3.76 4.17 -5.75
C PHE A 49 -3.34 4.55 -4.33
N THR A 50 -4.31 4.64 -3.43
CA THR A 50 -4.04 5.08 -2.05
C THR A 50 -3.89 3.89 -1.10
N MET A 51 -2.86 3.94 -0.26
CA MET A 51 -2.57 2.93 0.77
C MET A 51 -3.38 3.13 2.06
N TRP A 52 -4.45 3.92 1.97
CA TRP A 52 -5.41 4.25 3.04
C TRP A 52 -6.81 4.42 2.44
N PRO A 53 -7.90 4.36 3.24
CA PRO A 53 -9.27 4.56 2.73
C PRO A 53 -9.55 6.04 2.44
N SER A 54 -9.10 6.52 1.28
CA SER A 54 -9.28 7.91 0.85
C SER A 54 -10.72 8.19 0.44
N ASN A 55 -11.31 9.28 0.96
CA ASN A 55 -12.61 9.78 0.52
C ASN A 55 -12.59 10.30 -0.93
N THR A 56 -11.42 10.73 -1.44
CA THR A 56 -11.29 11.30 -2.78
C THR A 56 -10.87 10.26 -3.83
N SER A 57 -10.25 9.16 -3.41
CA SER A 57 -9.89 8.01 -4.25
C SER A 57 -10.76 6.80 -3.88
N TRP A 58 -12.07 7.03 -3.82
CA TRP A 58 -13.06 6.01 -3.54
C TRP A 58 -12.94 4.87 -4.57
N ASN A 59 -12.99 3.61 -4.13
CA ASN A 59 -12.79 2.44 -4.98
C ASN A 59 -11.44 2.35 -5.71
N TRP A 60 -10.42 3.14 -5.33
CA TRP A 60 -9.05 3.00 -5.85
C TRP A 60 -8.04 3.09 -4.71
N ASN A 61 -8.16 2.12 -3.79
CA ASN A 61 -7.35 2.09 -2.59
C ASN A 61 -7.23 0.68 -1.97
N SER A 62 -6.30 0.58 -1.02
CA SER A 62 -5.93 -0.66 -0.34
C SER A 62 -7.04 -1.27 0.54
N ARG A 63 -8.05 -0.49 0.93
CA ARG A 63 -9.20 -1.00 1.69
C ARG A 63 -10.30 -1.51 0.76
N ASP A 64 -10.60 -0.78 -0.30
CA ASP A 64 -11.76 -1.06 -1.15
C ASP A 64 -11.49 -2.16 -2.17
N ILE A 65 -10.32 -2.17 -2.83
CA ILE A 65 -9.97 -3.18 -3.85
C ILE A 65 -8.94 -4.18 -3.32
N GLY A 66 -7.75 -3.72 -2.92
CA GLY A 66 -6.62 -4.59 -2.64
C GLY A 66 -6.72 -5.34 -1.31
N PRO A 67 -5.78 -5.17 -0.36
CA PRO A 67 -5.59 -6.04 0.80
C PRO A 67 -6.67 -5.92 1.90
N LYS A 68 -7.79 -5.23 1.62
CA LYS A 68 -8.91 -4.94 2.52
C LYS A 68 -8.50 -4.33 3.86
N ARG A 69 -7.46 -3.50 3.85
CA ARG A 69 -6.88 -2.92 5.07
C ARG A 69 -6.33 -1.52 4.83
N ASP A 70 -6.33 -0.70 5.87
CA ASP A 70 -5.64 0.59 5.89
C ASP A 70 -4.16 0.37 6.23
N ILE A 71 -3.28 0.36 5.22
CA ILE A 71 -1.84 0.10 5.39
C ILE A 71 -1.17 1.28 6.10
N VAL A 72 -1.46 2.51 5.67
CA VAL A 72 -0.90 3.72 6.27
C VAL A 72 -1.34 3.85 7.72
N GLY A 73 -2.63 3.65 8.00
CA GLY A 73 -3.18 3.69 9.36
C GLY A 73 -2.52 2.66 10.26
N LYS A 74 -2.39 1.40 9.81
CA LYS A 74 -1.70 0.34 10.54
C LYS A 74 -0.24 0.68 10.82
N GLN A 75 0.47 1.22 9.84
CA GLN A 75 1.88 1.57 10.01
C GLN A 75 2.05 2.74 10.98
N LYS A 76 1.17 3.75 10.94
CA LYS A 76 1.22 4.90 11.85
C LYS A 76 1.09 4.51 13.33
N THR A 77 0.38 3.43 13.64
CA THR A 77 0.14 2.99 15.03
C THR A 77 1.34 2.28 15.67
N VAL A 78 2.34 1.86 14.89
CA VAL A 78 3.43 0.98 15.36
C VAL A 78 4.82 1.63 15.34
N ILE A 79 4.92 2.90 14.96
CA ILE A 79 6.16 3.69 14.97
C ILE A 79 6.26 4.60 16.19
#